data_AF-A0A1B2ABZ6-F1
#
_entry.id   AF-A0A1B2ABZ6-F1
#
_cell.length_a   1.000
_cell.length_b   1.000
_cell.length_c   1.000
_cell.angle_alpha   90.00
_cell.angle_beta   90.00
_cell.angle_gamma   90.00
#
_symmetry.space_group_name_H-M   'P 1'
#
loop_
_entity.id
_entity.type
_entity.pdbx_description
1 polymer ?
#
loop_
_entity_poly.entity_id
_entity_poly.type
_entity_poly.pdbx_seq_one_letter_code
_entity_poly.pdbx_strand_id
1 'polypeptide(L)'
;MADTPTTAPAAAWATSMNTLAALNQRLDQVPPHEVDQIERQIAAIHDDLLDTPAPHLAAVAAKLNMLWEAKMHGLDKESEERRLILEDLEGLVLAQRELLGA
;
A
#
# COMPACT_ATOMS: atom_id res chain seq x y z
N MET A 1 4.33 -23.21 2.84
CA MET A 1 4.60 -22.67 1.50
C MET A 1 3.28 -22.53 0.77
N ALA A 2 2.68 -21.34 0.79
CA ALA A 2 1.56 -21.00 -0.08
C ALA A 2 1.35 -19.48 0.01
N ASP A 3 1.99 -18.74 -0.88
CA ASP A 3 1.57 -17.38 -1.25
C ASP A 3 2.06 -17.12 -2.68
N THR A 4 1.84 -18.10 -3.56
CA THR A 4 2.00 -17.85 -4.99
C THR A 4 0.75 -17.13 -5.45
N PRO A 5 0.83 -15.86 -5.88
CA PRO A 5 -0.34 -15.13 -6.34
C PRO A 5 -0.99 -15.89 -7.51
N THR A 6 -2.23 -16.31 -7.31
CA THR A 6 -2.95 -17.21 -8.21
C THR A 6 -3.62 -16.49 -9.39
N THR A 7 -3.60 -15.16 -9.41
CA THR A 7 -4.17 -14.35 -10.47
C THR A 7 -3.15 -13.33 -10.99
N ALA A 8 -3.27 -12.94 -12.27
CA ALA A 8 -2.38 -11.95 -12.88
C ALA A 8 -2.39 -10.59 -12.12
N PRO A 9 -3.53 -10.06 -11.66
CA PRO A 9 -3.55 -8.85 -10.82
C PRO A 9 -2.86 -9.04 -9.46
N ALA A 10 -3.05 -10.20 -8.81
CA ALA A 10 -2.37 -10.48 -7.54
C ALA A 10 -0.85 -10.58 -7.71
N ALA A 11 -0.38 -11.13 -8.84
CA ALA A 11 1.04 -11.23 -9.13
C ALA A 11 1.66 -9.84 -9.40
N ALA A 12 1.01 -9.03 -10.24
CA ALA A 12 1.44 -7.66 -10.53
C ALA A 12 1.48 -6.79 -9.25
N TRP A 13 0.46 -6.92 -8.40
CA TRP A 13 0.40 -6.26 -7.10
C TRP A 13 1.56 -6.69 -6.19
N ALA A 14 1.76 -7.99 -6.02
CA ALA A 14 2.83 -8.52 -5.17
C ALA A 14 4.22 -8.09 -5.67
N THR A 15 4.47 -8.12 -6.97
CA THR A 15 5.72 -7.62 -7.57
C THR A 15 5.93 -6.14 -7.23
N SER A 16 4.94 -5.30 -7.47
CA SER A 16 5.04 -3.86 -7.24
C SER A 16 5.25 -3.53 -5.76
N MET A 17 4.54 -4.20 -4.85
CA MET A 17 4.74 -4.05 -3.40
C MET A 17 6.14 -4.49 -2.94
N ASN A 18 6.67 -5.59 -3.50
CA ASN A 18 8.04 -6.03 -3.20
C ASN A 18 9.08 -5.03 -3.70
N THR A 19 8.88 -4.46 -4.89
CA THR A 19 9.77 -3.42 -5.42
C THR A 19 9.70 -2.16 -4.56
N LEU A 20 8.50 -1.73 -4.15
CA LEU A 20 8.31 -0.58 -3.25
C LEU A 20 9.05 -0.78 -1.92
N ALA A 21 8.89 -1.95 -1.29
CA ALA A 21 9.57 -2.28 -0.05
C ALA A 21 11.10 -2.24 -0.20
N ALA A 22 11.63 -2.77 -1.30
CA ALA A 22 13.06 -2.74 -1.60
C ALA A 22 13.58 -1.30 -1.82
N LEU A 23 12.81 -0.43 -2.48
CA LEU A 23 13.18 0.98 -2.67
C LEU A 23 13.17 1.75 -1.36
N ASN A 24 12.14 1.57 -0.52
CA ASN A 24 12.07 2.20 0.80
C ASN A 24 13.24 1.78 1.69
N GLN A 25 13.56 0.49 1.74
CA GLN A 25 14.73 0.00 2.48
C GLN A 25 16.04 0.60 1.96
N ARG A 26 16.14 0.82 0.65
CA ARG A 26 17.32 1.40 0.01
C ARG A 26 17.42 2.90 0.30
N LEU A 27 16.30 3.61 0.41
CA LEU A 27 16.24 5.04 0.70
C LEU A 27 16.92 5.39 2.04
N ASP A 28 16.82 4.50 3.03
CA ASP A 28 17.52 4.63 4.33
C ASP A 28 19.06 4.50 4.22
N GLN A 29 19.58 3.97 3.11
CA GLN A 29 20.99 3.60 2.95
C GLN A 29 21.72 4.38 1.86
N VAL A 30 21.00 5.16 1.05
CA VAL A 30 21.61 5.84 -0.10
C VAL A 30 22.27 7.16 0.26
N PRO A 31 23.28 7.57 -0.54
CA PRO A 31 23.81 8.91 -0.46
C PRO A 31 22.72 9.97 -0.80
N PRO A 32 22.81 11.19 -0.25
CA PRO A 32 21.81 12.25 -0.48
C PRO A 32 21.54 12.58 -1.96
N HIS A 33 22.52 12.41 -2.84
CA HIS A 33 22.38 12.71 -4.27
C HIS A 33 21.61 11.65 -5.07
N GLU A 34 21.36 10.47 -4.48
CA GLU A 34 20.56 9.40 -5.09
C GLU A 34 19.11 9.38 -4.56
N VAL A 35 18.82 10.11 -3.49
CA VAL A 35 17.49 10.16 -2.84
C VAL A 35 16.40 10.57 -3.84
N ASP A 36 16.59 11.69 -4.54
CA ASP A 36 15.64 12.19 -5.54
C ASP A 36 15.33 11.18 -6.67
N GLN A 37 16.30 10.30 -6.99
CA GLN A 37 16.07 9.27 -8.00
C GLN A 37 15.19 8.15 -7.44
N ILE A 38 15.43 7.73 -6.19
CA ILE A 38 14.67 6.66 -5.55
C ILE A 38 13.26 7.13 -5.22
N GLU A 39 13.09 8.35 -4.73
CA GLU A 39 11.76 8.94 -4.48
C GLU A 39 10.92 9.00 -5.76
N ARG A 40 11.53 9.33 -6.91
CA ARG A 40 10.84 9.27 -8.21
C ARG A 40 10.45 7.86 -8.62
N GLN A 41 11.28 6.86 -8.31
CA GLN A 41 10.95 5.45 -8.56
C GLN A 41 9.80 4.98 -7.65
N ILE A 42 9.81 5.38 -6.37
CA ILE A 42 8.72 5.12 -5.43
C ILE A 42 7.41 5.73 -5.94
N ALA A 43 7.43 6.98 -6.38
CA ALA A 43 6.26 7.66 -6.93
C ALA A 43 5.69 6.92 -8.16
N ALA A 44 6.55 6.49 -9.09
CA ALA A 44 6.12 5.71 -10.25
C ALA A 44 5.44 4.39 -9.86
N ILE A 45 5.99 3.68 -8.86
CA ILE A 45 5.37 2.43 -8.37
C ILE A 45 4.05 2.69 -7.65
N HIS A 46 3.94 3.80 -6.91
CA HIS A 46 2.66 4.22 -6.33
C HIS A 46 1.61 4.44 -7.42
N ASP A 47 1.95 5.17 -8.49
CA ASP A 47 1.03 5.39 -9.61
C ASP A 47 0.61 4.05 -10.25
N ASP A 48 1.57 3.14 -10.52
CA ASP A 48 1.28 1.81 -11.08
C ASP A 48 0.39 0.95 -10.14
N LEU A 49 0.61 1.03 -8.83
CA LEU A 49 -0.22 0.36 -7.83
C LEU A 49 -1.64 0.92 -7.83
N LEU A 50 -1.80 2.24 -7.94
CA LEU A 50 -3.12 2.89 -8.00
C LEU A 50 -3.91 2.48 -9.24
N ASP A 51 -3.25 2.21 -10.36
CA ASP A 51 -3.89 1.72 -11.59
C ASP A 51 -4.14 0.20 -11.59
N THR A 52 -3.32 -0.58 -10.87
CA THR A 52 -3.44 -2.05 -10.82
C THR A 52 -4.68 -2.48 -10.02
N PRO A 53 -5.61 -3.30 -10.55
CA PRO A 53 -6.78 -3.75 -9.78
C PRO A 53 -6.40 -4.41 -8.44
N ALA A 54 -7.03 -3.97 -7.35
CA ALA A 54 -6.74 -4.47 -6.02
C ALA A 54 -7.15 -5.95 -5.90
N PRO A 55 -6.23 -6.89 -5.62
CA PRO A 55 -6.54 -8.32 -5.59
C PRO A 55 -7.30 -8.79 -4.33
N HIS A 56 -7.29 -8.00 -3.25
CA HIS A 56 -7.94 -8.31 -1.98
C HIS A 56 -8.20 -7.05 -1.17
N LEU A 57 -8.96 -7.17 -0.06
CA LEU A 57 -9.37 -6.00 0.74
C LEU A 57 -8.18 -5.24 1.33
N ALA A 58 -7.13 -5.94 1.77
CA ALA A 58 -5.91 -5.27 2.26
C ALA A 58 -5.19 -4.44 1.17
N ALA A 59 -5.33 -4.79 -0.11
CA ALA A 59 -4.77 -4.01 -1.20
C ALA A 59 -5.60 -2.74 -1.45
N VAL A 60 -6.92 -2.80 -1.26
CA VAL A 60 -7.78 -1.62 -1.28
C VAL A 60 -7.40 -0.65 -0.16
N ALA A 61 -7.22 -1.16 1.06
CA ALA A 61 -6.77 -0.35 2.20
C ALA A 61 -5.41 0.31 1.91
N ALA A 62 -4.45 -0.43 1.35
CA ALA A 62 -3.14 0.11 0.97
C ALA A 62 -3.26 1.25 -0.07
N LYS A 63 -4.09 1.10 -1.10
CA LYS A 63 -4.34 2.18 -2.08
C LYS A 63 -4.94 3.43 -1.45
N LEU A 64 -5.93 3.26 -0.57
CA LEU A 64 -6.57 4.38 0.11
C LEU A 64 -5.56 5.10 1.01
N ASN A 65 -4.69 4.36 1.69
CA ASN A 65 -3.60 4.93 2.48
C ASN A 65 -2.67 5.77 1.59
N MET A 66 -2.23 5.25 0.44
CA MET A 66 -1.39 6.00 -0.54
C MET A 66 -2.09 7.28 -1.04
N LEU A 67 -3.39 7.23 -1.34
CA LEU A 67 -4.15 8.39 -1.82
C LEU A 67 -4.40 9.44 -0.74
N TRP A 68 -4.50 9.02 0.52
CA TRP A 68 -4.91 9.87 1.62
C TRP A 68 -3.77 10.28 2.54
N GLU A 69 -2.56 9.76 2.37
CA GLU A 69 -1.40 10.03 3.24
C GLU A 69 -1.26 11.52 3.59
N ALA A 70 -1.23 12.40 2.57
CA ALA A 70 -1.13 13.85 2.77
C ALA A 70 -2.41 14.54 3.32
N LYS A 71 -3.55 13.83 3.33
CA LYS A 71 -4.89 14.33 3.68
C LYS A 71 -5.46 13.76 4.98
N MET A 72 -4.72 12.93 5.71
CA MET A 72 -5.18 12.32 6.97
C MET A 72 -4.72 13.07 8.22
N HIS A 73 -3.73 13.95 8.11
CA HIS A 73 -3.16 14.66 9.26
C HIS A 73 -3.93 15.92 9.68
N GLY A 74 -5.02 16.25 8.98
CA GLY A 74 -5.88 17.37 9.36
C GLY A 74 -6.71 17.09 10.61
N LEU A 75 -7.06 18.16 11.33
CA LEU A 75 -8.01 18.14 12.45
C LEU A 75 -9.46 18.39 12.00
N ASP A 76 -9.68 18.48 10.69
CA ASP A 76 -11.00 18.62 10.11
C ASP A 76 -11.73 17.27 10.04
N LYS A 77 -13.05 17.36 9.88
CA LYS A 77 -13.94 16.20 9.84
C LYS A 77 -13.62 15.25 8.66
N GLU A 78 -13.16 15.77 7.54
CA GLU A 78 -12.86 14.96 6.36
C GLU A 78 -11.62 14.08 6.61
N SER A 79 -10.60 14.63 7.26
CA SER A 79 -9.43 13.89 7.72
C SER A 79 -9.76 12.83 8.77
N GLU A 80 -10.71 13.09 9.66
CA GLU A 80 -11.25 12.10 10.62
C GLU A 80 -12.02 10.97 9.92
N GLU A 81 -12.93 11.31 9.00
CA GLU A 81 -13.71 10.32 8.24
C GLU A 81 -12.82 9.38 7.42
N ARG A 82 -11.75 9.89 6.79
CA ARG A 82 -10.75 9.07 6.08
C ARG A 82 -10.07 8.07 7.00
N ARG A 83 -9.68 8.50 8.21
CA ARG A 83 -9.05 7.63 9.21
C ARG A 83 -9.99 6.52 9.68
N LEU A 84 -11.24 6.87 9.99
CA LEU A 84 -12.27 5.89 10.38
C LEU A 84 -12.51 4.84 9.27
N ILE A 85 -12.57 5.25 8.01
CA ILE A 85 -12.72 4.30 6.89
C ILE A 85 -11.54 3.33 6.81
N LEU A 86 -10.30 3.81 7.02
CA LEU A 86 -9.14 2.92 7.03
C LEU A 86 -9.14 1.98 8.23
N GLU A 87 -9.48 2.47 9.42
CA GLU A 87 -9.61 1.64 10.63
C GLU A 87 -10.67 0.54 10.45
N ASP A 88 -11.83 0.87 9.88
CA ASP A 88 -12.89 -0.11 9.57
C ASP A 88 -12.39 -1.17 8.57
N LEU A 89 -11.65 -0.76 7.53
CA LEU A 89 -11.09 -1.68 6.54
C LEU A 89 -10.01 -2.59 7.15
N GLU A 90 -9.17 -2.07 8.05
CA GLU A 90 -8.20 -2.87 8.79
C GLU A 90 -8.90 -3.90 9.68
N GLY A 91 -9.96 -3.50 10.38
CA GLY A 91 -10.80 -4.40 11.17
C GLY A 91 -11.41 -5.53 10.32
N LEU A 92 -11.92 -5.20 9.14
CA LEU A 92 -12.47 -6.19 8.20
C LEU A 92 -11.39 -7.15 7.67
N VAL A 93 -10.18 -6.66 7.38
CA VAL A 93 -9.06 -7.50 6.96
C VAL A 93 -8.66 -8.49 8.06
N LEU A 94 -8.62 -8.04 9.32
CA LEU A 94 -8.34 -8.90 10.47
C LEU A 94 -9.43 -9.96 10.67
N ALA A 95 -10.69 -9.54 10.66
CA ALA A 95 -11.82 -10.46 10.78
C ALA A 95 -11.83 -11.52 9.66
N GLN A 96 -11.47 -11.14 8.43
CA GLN A 96 -11.34 -12.07 7.32
C GLN A 96 -10.23 -13.09 7.55
N ARG A 97 -9.08 -12.69 8.10
CA ARG A 97 -7.97 -13.61 8.42
C ARG A 97 -8.38 -14.62 9.49
N GLU A 98 -9.01 -14.15 10.57
CA GLU A 98 -9.52 -15.00 11.65
C GLU A 98 -10.53 -16.03 11.14
N LEU A 99 -11.45 -15.63 10.26
CA LEU A 99 -12.42 -16.53 9.63
C LEU A 99 -11.79 -17.61 8.74
N LEU A 100 -10.68 -17.29 8.08
CA LEU A 100 -9.99 -18.21 7.17
C LEU A 100 -8.94 -19.08 7.88
N GLY A 101 -8.70 -18.86 9.18
CA GLY A 101 -7.72 -19.62 9.97
C GLY A 101 -6.27 -19.41 9.52
N ALA A 102 -5.97 -18.27 8.92
CA ALA A 102 -4.65 -17.88 8.41
C ALA A 102 -3.90 -16.96 9.38
#